data_AF-A0A482WQF6-F1
#
_entry.id   AF-A0A482WQF6-F1
#
_cell.length_a   1.000
_cell.length_b   1.000
_cell.length_c   1.000
_cell.angle_alpha   90.00
_cell.angle_beta   90.00
_cell.angle_gamma   90.00
#
_symmetry.space_group_name_H-M   'P 1'
#
loop_
_entity.id
_entity.type
_entity.pdbx_description
1 polymer ?
#
loop_
_entity_poly.entity_id
_entity_poly.type
_entity_poly.pdbx_seq_one_letter_code
_entity_poly.pdbx_strand_id
1 'polypeptide(L)'
;MFAYSEDSYESYDSYEVPDAVTSAYLNSAGFDASDPRIVRLISLAAQKFICDIANDALQHCKVRSSNVTTKSTKTKDRRFTLTMEDLAPALAEFGITVRKPPYYV
;
A
#
# COMPACT_ATOMS: atom_id res chain seq x y z
N MET A 1 -33.26 -11.04 1.73
CA MET A 1 -32.76 -10.30 2.91
C MET A 1 -31.47 -10.98 3.31
N PHE A 2 -30.37 -10.56 2.67
CA PHE A 2 -29.06 -11.18 2.84
C PHE A 2 -28.39 -10.55 4.06
N ALA A 3 -27.97 -11.40 4.99
CA ALA A 3 -27.29 -11.01 6.21
C ALA A 3 -26.02 -10.24 5.84
N TYR A 4 -25.97 -8.96 6.23
CA TYR A 4 -24.72 -8.23 6.34
C TYR A 4 -23.88 -8.97 7.38
N SER A 5 -22.80 -9.62 6.92
CA SER A 5 -21.81 -10.23 7.80
C SER A 5 -21.02 -9.10 8.46
N GLU A 6 -21.28 -8.89 9.76
CA GLU A 6 -20.58 -7.94 10.63
C GLU A 6 -19.10 -8.30 10.84
N ASP A 7 -18.65 -9.48 10.41
CA ASP A 7 -17.27 -9.98 10.54
C ASP A 7 -16.20 -9.21 9.72
N SER A 8 -16.59 -8.19 8.96
CA SER A 8 -15.66 -7.45 8.08
C SER A 8 -14.95 -6.28 8.76
N TYR A 9 -15.39 -5.89 9.96
CA TYR A 9 -14.87 -4.68 10.64
C TYR A 9 -13.80 -4.97 11.69
N GLU A 10 -13.74 -6.19 12.21
CA GLU A 10 -12.86 -6.55 13.33
C GLU A 10 -11.38 -6.75 12.92
N SER A 11 -11.06 -6.68 11.62
CA SER A 11 -9.68 -6.70 11.12
C SER A 11 -9.08 -5.33 10.84
N TYR A 12 -9.85 -4.24 10.93
CA TYR A 12 -9.34 -2.89 10.65
C TYR A 12 -8.64 -2.23 11.85
N ASP A 13 -8.93 -2.66 13.08
CA ASP A 13 -8.33 -2.09 14.31
C ASP A 13 -6.86 -2.51 14.54
N SER A 14 -6.29 -3.41 13.73
CA SER A 14 -4.95 -3.98 13.95
C SER A 14 -3.85 -3.41 13.04
N TYR A 15 -4.22 -2.67 11.99
CA TYR A 15 -3.28 -2.09 11.01
C TYR A 15 -3.17 -0.56 11.08
N GLU A 16 -3.73 0.08 12.11
CA GLU A 16 -3.49 1.50 12.35
C GLU A 16 -2.04 1.71 12.82
N VAL A 17 -1.33 2.63 12.17
CA VAL A 17 -0.02 3.09 12.62
C VAL A 17 -0.16 3.59 14.06
N PRO A 18 0.59 3.08 15.04
CA PRO A 18 0.45 3.51 16.42
C PRO A 18 0.65 5.01 16.57
N ASP A 19 -0.19 5.67 17.37
CA ASP A 19 -0.12 7.13 17.60
C ASP A 19 1.30 7.58 17.99
N ALA A 20 2.01 6.80 18.81
CA ALA A 20 3.40 7.07 19.21
C ALA A 20 4.40 7.11 18.05
N VAL A 21 4.21 6.29 17.02
CA VAL A 21 5.06 6.28 15.82
C VAL A 21 4.83 7.55 15.03
N THR A 22 3.56 7.90 14.79
CA THR A 22 3.22 9.12 14.06
C THR A 22 3.71 10.36 14.82
N SER A 23 3.51 10.44 16.14
CA SER A 23 4.04 11.51 16.97
C SER A 23 5.57 11.62 16.91
N ALA A 24 6.30 10.50 16.89
CA ALA A 24 7.75 10.53 16.75
C ALA A 24 8.19 11.15 15.40
N TYR A 25 7.52 10.78 14.29
CA TYR A 25 7.80 11.37 12.98
C TYR A 25 7.39 12.85 12.90
N LEU A 26 6.26 13.22 13.48
CA LEU A 26 5.83 14.62 13.55
C LEU A 26 6.83 15.48 14.34
N ASN A 27 7.30 14.99 15.50
CA ASN A 27 8.32 15.67 16.28
C ASN A 27 9.63 15.80 15.52
N SER A 28 10.04 14.78 14.75
CA SER A 28 11.22 14.85 13.89
C SER A 28 11.07 15.89 12.76
N ALA A 29 9.85 16.16 12.31
CA ALA A 29 9.52 17.21 11.36
C ALA A 29 9.33 18.59 12.00
N GLY A 30 9.48 18.71 13.33
CA GLY A 30 9.30 19.95 14.08
C GLY A 30 7.84 20.30 14.39
N PHE A 31 6.93 19.33 14.30
CA PHE A 31 5.51 19.49 14.58
C PHE A 31 5.10 18.69 15.83
N ASP A 32 4.68 19.38 16.88
CA ASP A 32 4.07 18.76 18.06
C ASP A 32 2.56 18.94 18.01
N ALA A 33 1.83 17.83 17.99
CA ALA A 33 0.37 17.83 17.86
C ALA A 33 -0.28 17.68 19.25
N SER A 34 -0.86 18.76 19.76
CA SER A 34 -1.56 18.73 21.05
C SER A 34 -2.87 17.93 21.02
N ASP A 35 -3.50 17.83 19.84
CA ASP A 35 -4.76 17.09 19.66
C ASP A 35 -4.48 15.71 19.03
N PRO A 36 -4.82 14.59 19.72
CA PRO A 36 -4.59 13.25 19.20
C PRO A 36 -5.37 12.96 17.92
N ARG A 37 -6.44 13.69 17.63
CA ARG A 37 -7.20 13.54 16.37
C ARG A 37 -6.38 13.95 15.15
N ILE A 38 -5.48 14.92 15.30
CA ILE A 38 -4.58 15.36 14.21
C ILE A 38 -3.55 14.27 13.92
N VAL A 39 -2.99 13.66 14.97
CA VAL A 39 -2.06 12.53 14.84
C VAL A 39 -2.71 11.37 14.10
N ARG A 40 -3.95 11.02 14.46
CA ARG A 40 -4.71 9.95 13.79
C ARG A 40 -5.06 10.30 12.35
N LEU A 41 -5.46 11.54 12.08
CA LEU A 41 -5.76 11.99 10.72
C LEU A 41 -4.54 11.86 9.81
N ILE A 42 -3.36 12.27 10.29
CA ILE A 42 -2.11 12.14 9.53
C ILE A 42 -1.75 10.66 9.32
N SER A 43 -1.93 9.83 10.35
CA SER A 43 -1.73 8.38 10.28
C SER A 43 -2.61 7.74 9.20
N LEU A 44 -3.91 8.05 9.20
CA LEU A 44 -4.87 7.58 8.21
C LEU A 44 -4.55 8.08 6.81
N ALA A 45 -4.12 9.34 6.67
CA ALA A 45 -3.71 9.90 5.38
C ALA A 45 -2.48 9.18 4.81
N ALA A 46 -1.48 8.90 5.65
CA ALA A 46 -0.29 8.14 5.27
C ALA A 46 -0.64 6.69 4.88
N GLN A 47 -1.53 6.04 5.66
CA GLN A 47 -2.02 4.70 5.37
C GLN A 47 -2.76 4.67 4.03
N LYS A 48 -3.69 5.60 3.80
CA LYS A 48 -4.41 5.72 2.51
C LYS A 48 -3.42 5.89 1.35
N PHE A 49 -2.43 6.76 1.50
CA PHE A 49 -1.42 6.99 0.47
C PHE A 49 -0.66 5.70 0.10
N ILE A 50 -0.21 4.92 1.09
CA ILE A 50 0.44 3.63 0.86
C ILE A 50 -0.54 2.63 0.23
N CYS A 51 -1.79 2.61 0.67
CA CYS A 51 -2.83 1.74 0.10
C CYS A 51 -3.09 2.07 -1.38
N ASP A 52 -3.17 3.35 -1.74
CA ASP A 52 -3.37 3.78 -3.13
C ASP A 52 -2.20 3.27 -4.01
N ILE A 53 -0.95 3.51 -3.61
CA ILE A 53 0.24 3.01 -4.32
C ILE A 53 0.25 1.48 -4.45
N ALA A 54 -0.07 0.76 -3.36
CA ALA A 54 -0.09 -0.69 -3.35
C ALA A 54 -1.18 -1.24 -4.29
N ASN A 55 -2.33 -0.59 -4.36
CA ASN A 55 -3.42 -0.94 -5.26
C ASN A 55 -3.02 -0.71 -6.73
N ASP A 56 -2.36 0.40 -7.05
CA ASP A 56 -1.90 0.70 -8.41
C ASP A 56 -0.81 -0.28 -8.84
N ALA A 57 0.16 -0.57 -7.97
CA ALA A 57 1.17 -1.61 -8.21
C ALA A 57 0.52 -3.00 -8.41
N LEU A 58 -0.53 -3.32 -7.66
CA LEU A 58 -1.28 -4.57 -7.85
C LEU A 58 -1.99 -4.61 -9.22
N GLN A 59 -2.50 -3.49 -9.70
CA GLN A 59 -3.08 -3.39 -11.05
C GLN A 59 -2.03 -3.66 -12.13
N HIS A 60 -0.86 -3.03 -12.04
CA HIS A 60 0.27 -3.31 -12.94
C HIS A 60 0.67 -4.78 -12.90
N CYS A 61 0.76 -5.37 -11.69
CA CYS A 61 1.09 -6.78 -11.51
C CYS A 61 0.05 -7.71 -12.17
N LYS A 62 -1.25 -7.39 -12.05
CA LYS A 62 -2.34 -8.16 -12.67
C LYS A 62 -2.30 -8.11 -14.20
N VAL A 63 -2.08 -6.93 -14.78
CA VAL A 63 -1.99 -6.71 -16.23
C VAL A 63 -0.77 -7.43 -16.81
N ARG A 64 0.39 -7.32 -16.15
CA ARG A 64 1.59 -8.06 -16.55
C ARG A 64 1.36 -9.57 -16.50
N SER A 65 0.77 -10.05 -15.40
CA SER A 65 0.52 -11.49 -15.20
C SER A 65 -0.52 -12.05 -16.17
N SER A 66 -1.55 -11.29 -16.55
CA SER A 66 -2.55 -11.73 -17.54
C SER A 66 -1.94 -11.95 -18.92
N ASN A 67 -0.94 -11.15 -19.30
CA ASN A 67 -0.24 -11.26 -20.59
C ASN A 67 0.69 -12.48 -20.67
N VAL A 68 1.10 -13.05 -19.53
CA VAL A 68 1.93 -14.26 -19.45
C VAL A 68 1.10 -15.56 -19.45
N THR A 69 -0.19 -15.48 -19.08
CA THR A 69 -1.04 -16.66 -18.79
C THR A 69 -1.77 -17.30 -19.99
N THR A 70 -1.30 -17.16 -21.22
CA THR A 70 -1.89 -17.90 -22.36
C THR A 70 -1.68 -19.44 -22.30
N LYS A 71 -1.00 -19.98 -21.27
CA LYS A 71 -0.61 -21.40 -21.23
C LYS A 71 -0.72 -22.18 -19.90
N SER A 72 -1.41 -21.73 -18.84
CA SER A 72 -1.60 -22.65 -17.69
C SER A 72 -2.92 -22.51 -16.93
N THR A 73 -3.57 -23.65 -16.79
CA THR A 73 -4.93 -23.92 -16.29
C THR A 73 -5.06 -23.95 -14.76
N LYS A 74 -4.31 -23.12 -14.02
CA LYS A 74 -4.38 -23.09 -12.55
C LYS A 74 -4.58 -21.67 -12.02
N THR A 75 -5.80 -21.16 -12.19
CA THR A 75 -6.25 -19.83 -11.75
C THR A 75 -6.47 -19.70 -10.24
N LYS A 76 -6.54 -20.81 -9.49
CA LYS A 76 -6.97 -20.81 -8.08
C LYS A 76 -5.86 -20.47 -7.06
N ASP A 77 -4.58 -20.66 -7.41
CA ASP A 77 -3.42 -20.41 -6.52
C ASP A 77 -2.49 -19.31 -7.05
N ARG A 78 -3.05 -18.25 -7.67
CA ARG A 78 -2.21 -17.19 -8.22
C ARG A 78 -1.72 -16.25 -7.11
N ARG A 79 -0.51 -16.52 -6.62
CA ARG A 79 0.19 -15.67 -5.65
C ARG A 79 0.74 -14.42 -6.35
N PHE A 80 0.27 -13.24 -5.96
CA PHE A 80 0.85 -11.98 -6.41
C PHE A 80 2.14 -11.67 -5.64
N THR A 81 3.13 -11.13 -6.35
CA THR A 81 4.41 -10.70 -5.77
C THR A 81 4.63 -9.25 -6.17
N LEU A 82 4.92 -8.37 -5.20
CA LEU A 82 5.25 -6.98 -5.47
C LEU A 82 6.68 -6.90 -6.03
N THR A 83 6.83 -6.38 -7.25
CA THR A 83 8.14 -6.27 -7.92
C THR A 83 8.45 -4.82 -8.30
N MET A 84 9.73 -4.52 -8.57
CA MET A 84 10.15 -3.18 -9.00
C MET A 84 9.52 -2.75 -10.32
N GLU A 85 9.19 -3.70 -11.20
CA GLU A 85 8.52 -3.42 -12.49
C GLU A 85 7.07 -2.96 -12.31
N ASP A 86 6.41 -3.40 -11.23
CA ASP A 86 5.04 -3.00 -10.90
C ASP A 86 5.02 -1.72 -10.04
N LEU A 87 6.02 -1.58 -9.16
CA LEU A 87 6.10 -0.47 -8.21
C LEU A 87 6.67 0.81 -8.82
N ALA A 88 7.65 0.73 -9.73
CA ALA A 88 8.23 1.90 -10.38
C ALA A 88 7.21 2.74 -11.17
N PRO A 89 6.33 2.15 -12.02
CA PRO A 89 5.30 2.93 -12.70
C PRO A 89 4.26 3.49 -11.73
N ALA A 90 3.83 2.72 -10.71
CA ALA A 90 2.91 3.21 -9.68
C ALA A 90 3.47 4.44 -8.94
N LEU A 91 4.76 4.43 -8.58
CA LEU A 91 5.42 5.57 -7.96
C LEU A 91 5.63 6.76 -8.89
N ALA A 92 5.81 6.52 -10.19
CA ALA A 92 5.99 7.58 -11.18
C ALA A 92 4.72 8.45 -11.33
N GLU A 93 3.53 7.89 -11.13
CA GLU A 93 2.27 8.64 -11.12
C GLU A 93 2.18 9.65 -9.97
N PHE A 94 2.88 9.38 -8.86
CA PHE A 94 3.06 10.32 -7.75
C PHE A 94 4.31 11.20 -7.87
N GLY A 95 5.00 11.18 -9.01
CA GLY A 95 6.22 11.97 -9.25
C GLY A 95 7.48 11.41 -8.60
N ILE A 96 7.45 10.20 -8.04
CA ILE A 96 8.58 9.57 -7.36
C ILE A 96 9.40 8.76 -8.38
N THR A 97 10.65 9.17 -8.63
CA THR A 97 11.53 8.49 -9.59
C THR A 97 12.40 7.44 -8.91
N VAL A 98 12.19 6.16 -9.24
CA VAL A 98 13.01 5.06 -8.73
C VAL A 98 14.06 4.65 -9.76
N ARG A 99 15.34 4.87 -9.45
CA ARG A 99 16.48 4.45 -10.28
C ARG A 99 17.21 3.30 -9.61
N LYS A 100 16.76 2.06 -9.84
CA LYS A 100 17.48 0.87 -9.39
C LYS A 100 18.23 0.25 -10.56
N PRO A 101 19.58 0.25 -10.58
CA PRO A 101 20.32 -0.43 -11.62
C PRO A 101 20.14 -1.96 -11.49
N PRO A 102 20.09 -2.70 -12.62
CA PRO A 102 19.91 -4.15 -12.60
C PRO A 102 21.12 -4.89 -12.01
N TYR A 103 22.30 -4.29 -12.10
CA TYR A 103 23.54 -4.77 -11.47
C TYR A 103 24.46 -3.56 -11.22
N TYR A 104 25.35 -3.69 -10.24
CA TYR A 104 26.47 -2.77 -10.04
C TYR A 104 27.70 -3.40 -10.69
N VAL A 105 28.49 -2.59 -11.40
CA VAL A 105 29.80 -2.98 -11.97
C VAL A 105 30.89 -2.54 -11.01
#